data_AF-A0A950E8T4-F1
#
_entry.id   AF-A0A950E8T4-F1
#
_cell.length_a   1.000
_cell.length_b   1.000
_cell.length_c   1.000
_cell.angle_alpha   90.00
_cell.angle_beta   90.00
_cell.angle_gamma   90.00
#
_symmetry.space_group_name_H-M   'P 1'
#
loop_
_entity.id
_entity.type
_entity.pdbx_description
1 polymer ?
#
loop_
_entity_poly.entity_id
_entity_poly.type
_entity_poly.pdbx_seq_one_letter_code
_entity_poly.pdbx_strand_id
1 'polypeptide(L)'
;MIESEGTALPAPELLASADRLRSRNLPFALELRDPAGAAVRVSPGEPELTVTARTPAGLAVLANLGELAVVEAYLDGDIDIDGDLVRAMELRPLLRGDGVAMRVWSVLEPALRGRIRTNPQVVATHYDSGNVQLLAIDDEYALYTPGVYECDEDTLEEAARRKLERVFAALRLVPGYALLDIGCGWGG
;
A
#
# COMPACT_ATOMS: atom_id res chain seq x y z
N MET A 1 7.00 30.84 33.59
CA MET A 1 5.63 30.36 33.27
C MET A 1 5.84 29.23 32.29
N ILE A 2 5.94 27.99 32.79
CA ILE A 2 6.09 26.80 31.95
C ILE A 2 4.67 26.24 31.89
N GLU A 3 4.01 26.45 30.75
CA GLU A 3 2.75 25.79 30.47
C GLU A 3 3.02 24.29 30.43
N SER A 4 2.50 23.56 31.42
CA SER A 4 2.41 22.12 31.32
C SER A 4 1.41 21.82 30.21
N GLU A 5 1.88 21.37 29.05
CA GLU A 5 1.04 20.68 28.08
C GLU A 5 0.36 19.53 28.83
N GLY A 6 -0.89 19.72 29.21
CA GLY A 6 -1.71 18.66 29.75
C GLY A 6 -1.90 17.64 28.64
N THR A 7 -1.08 16.59 28.64
CA THR A 7 -1.24 15.49 27.69
C THR A 7 -2.64 14.93 27.90
N ALA A 8 -3.52 15.14 26.91
CA ALA A 8 -4.87 14.61 26.95
C ALA A 8 -4.78 13.10 27.21
N LEU A 9 -5.68 12.57 28.03
CA LEU A 9 -5.71 11.13 28.27
C LEU A 9 -6.13 10.44 26.97
N PRO A 10 -5.40 9.39 26.53
CA PRO A 10 -5.74 8.68 25.31
C PRO A 10 -7.14 8.08 25.35
N ALA A 11 -7.84 8.13 24.21
CA ALA A 11 -9.11 7.45 24.06
C ALA A 11 -9.01 5.94 24.41
N PRO A 12 -9.99 5.35 25.13
CA PRO A 12 -9.98 3.93 25.48
C PRO A 12 -9.79 2.99 24.29
N GLU A 13 -10.35 3.36 23.13
CA GLU A 13 -10.22 2.67 21.85
C GLU A 13 -8.76 2.59 21.40
N LEU A 14 -8.01 3.69 21.55
CA LEU A 14 -6.60 3.79 21.20
C LEU A 14 -5.75 2.91 22.11
N LEU A 15 -6.03 2.93 23.42
CA LEU A 15 -5.35 2.08 24.41
C LEU A 15 -5.59 0.60 24.12
N ALA A 16 -6.84 0.21 23.84
CA ALA A 16 -7.16 -1.17 23.50
C ALA A 16 -6.44 -1.64 22.22
N SER A 17 -6.24 -0.76 21.24
CA SER A 17 -5.44 -1.06 20.06
C SER A 17 -3.97 -1.20 20.35
N ALA A 18 -3.41 -0.27 21.12
CA ALA A 18 -2.01 -0.35 21.55
C ALA A 18 -1.74 -1.66 22.31
N ASP A 19 -2.64 -2.08 23.21
CA ASP A 19 -2.49 -3.33 23.95
C ASP A 19 -2.58 -4.57 23.07
N ARG A 20 -3.49 -4.57 22.09
CA ARG A 20 -3.55 -5.64 21.08
C ARG A 20 -2.26 -5.72 20.27
N LEU A 21 -1.71 -4.58 19.84
CA LEU A 21 -0.49 -4.53 19.05
C LEU A 21 0.77 -4.85 19.88
N ARG A 22 0.82 -4.47 21.16
CA ARG A 22 1.89 -4.82 22.13
C ARG A 22 2.05 -6.32 22.30
N SER A 23 0.94 -7.06 22.23
CA SER A 23 0.96 -8.53 22.29
C SER A 23 1.54 -9.18 21.03
N ARG A 24 1.80 -8.40 19.98
CA ARG A 24 2.39 -8.86 18.72
C ARG A 24 3.86 -8.49 18.66
N ASN A 25 4.61 -9.26 17.87
CA ASN A 25 6.00 -8.91 17.54
C ASN A 25 5.97 -7.82 16.46
N LEU A 26 6.24 -6.58 16.87
CA LEU A 26 6.29 -5.43 15.95
C LEU A 26 7.65 -5.37 15.25
N PRO A 27 7.69 -5.09 13.94
CA PRO A 27 8.95 -4.97 13.20
C PRO A 27 9.76 -3.73 13.59
N PHE A 28 9.11 -2.69 14.14
CA PHE A 28 9.74 -1.41 14.51
C PHE A 28 8.95 -0.71 15.65
N ALA A 29 9.49 0.42 16.12
CA ALA A 29 8.84 1.25 17.12
C ALA A 29 7.62 2.00 16.56
N LEU A 30 6.44 1.82 17.18
CA LEU A 30 5.16 2.36 16.71
C LEU A 30 4.49 3.25 17.76
N GLU A 31 3.95 4.40 17.33
CA GLU A 31 3.09 5.27 18.13
C GLU A 31 1.71 5.42 17.48
N LEU A 32 0.65 5.40 18.28
CA LEU A 32 -0.71 5.72 17.84
C LEU A 32 -1.15 7.05 18.44
N ARG A 33 -1.87 7.87 17.69
CA ARG A 33 -2.43 9.15 18.15
C ARG A 33 -3.93 9.22 17.90
N ASP A 34 -4.66 9.80 18.84
CA ASP A 34 -6.09 10.08 18.67
C ASP A 34 -6.35 11.49 18.13
N PRO A 35 -7.60 11.82 17.75
CA PRO A 35 -7.94 13.14 17.22
C PRO A 35 -7.77 14.29 18.22
N ALA A 36 -7.70 13.98 19.53
CA ALA A 36 -7.45 14.97 20.58
C ALA A 36 -5.95 15.24 20.78
N GLY A 37 -5.08 14.55 20.05
CA GLY A 37 -3.63 14.68 20.12
C GLY A 37 -2.98 13.84 21.23
N ALA A 38 -3.74 12.98 21.92
CA ALA A 38 -3.17 12.06 22.88
C ALA A 38 -2.42 10.95 22.14
N ALA A 39 -1.22 10.60 22.64
CA ALA A 39 -0.34 9.62 22.02
C ALA A 39 -0.16 8.39 22.92
N VAL A 40 -0.09 7.22 22.30
CA VAL A 40 0.20 5.95 22.97
C VAL A 40 1.32 5.24 22.22
N ARG A 41 2.47 5.08 22.88
CA ARG A 41 3.56 4.26 22.37
C ARG A 41 3.22 2.80 22.49
N VAL A 42 3.25 2.09 21.37
CA VAL A 42 2.97 0.66 21.33
C VAL A 42 4.20 -0.12 21.75
N SER A 43 5.39 0.29 21.33
CA SER A 43 6.68 -0.32 21.70
C SER A 43 7.63 0.67 22.37
N PRO A 44 8.61 0.21 23.18
CA PRO A 44 9.67 1.05 23.71
C PRO A 44 10.58 1.56 22.58
N GLY A 45 11.09 2.78 22.71
CA GLY A 45 11.96 3.42 21.72
C GLY A 45 11.38 4.70 21.14
N GLU A 46 12.14 5.35 20.26
CA GLU A 46 11.67 6.45 19.43
C GLU A 46 10.86 5.87 18.27
N PRO A 47 9.62 6.33 18.01
CA PRO A 47 8.77 5.73 16.99
C PRO A 47 9.34 5.97 15.59
N GLU A 48 9.54 4.88 14.85
CA GLU A 48 9.86 4.90 13.41
C GLU A 48 8.60 5.19 12.58
N LEU A 49 7.43 4.87 13.12
CA LEU A 49 6.13 5.13 12.51
C LEU A 49 5.15 5.69 13.53
N THR A 50 4.41 6.71 13.15
CA THR A 50 3.27 7.24 13.92
C THR A 50 2.00 7.14 13.09
N VAL A 51 0.96 6.55 13.65
CA VAL A 51 -0.36 6.45 13.00
C VAL A 51 -1.35 7.33 13.76
N THR A 52 -1.90 8.33 13.09
CA THR A 52 -2.75 9.35 13.69
C THR A 52 -4.18 9.20 13.20
N ALA A 53 -5.13 8.95 14.09
CA ALA A 53 -6.54 9.14 13.78
C ALA A 53 -6.86 10.64 13.76
N ARG A 54 -7.27 11.17 12.61
CA ARG A 54 -7.69 12.56 12.45
C ARG A 54 -9.16 12.77 12.83
N THR A 55 -9.97 11.71 12.78
CA THR A 55 -11.41 11.76 13.06
C THR A 55 -11.86 10.64 14.00
N PRO A 56 -13.07 10.74 14.60
CA PRO A 56 -13.65 9.64 15.35
C PRO A 56 -13.84 8.35 14.53
N ALA A 57 -14.07 8.47 13.21
CA ALA A 57 -14.16 7.32 12.30
C ALA A 57 -12.80 6.62 12.18
N GLY A 58 -11.72 7.38 11.98
CA GLY A 58 -10.36 6.84 11.97
C GLY A 58 -9.98 6.15 13.29
N LEU A 59 -10.39 6.71 14.43
CA LEU A 59 -10.19 6.08 15.73
C LEU A 59 -10.91 4.73 15.84
N ALA A 60 -12.15 4.63 15.36
CA ALA A 60 -12.91 3.38 15.34
C ALA A 60 -12.24 2.32 14.43
N VAL A 61 -11.68 2.74 13.30
CA VAL A 61 -10.92 1.88 12.39
C VAL A 61 -9.64 1.37 13.06
N LEU A 62 -8.87 2.24 13.71
CA LEU A 62 -7.69 1.84 14.49
C LEU A 62 -8.07 0.89 15.62
N ALA A 63 -9.27 1.01 16.21
CA ALA A 63 -9.82 0.07 17.20
C ALA A 63 -10.10 -1.34 16.65
N ASN A 64 -10.41 -1.49 15.37
CA ASN A 64 -10.72 -2.81 14.79
C ASN A 64 -9.53 -3.40 14.03
N LEU A 65 -8.62 -2.56 13.52
CA LEU A 65 -7.46 -2.94 12.71
C LEU A 65 -7.85 -3.81 11.49
N GLY A 66 -8.98 -3.51 10.84
CA GLY A 66 -9.38 -4.16 9.60
C GLY A 66 -8.50 -3.70 8.44
N GLU A 67 -7.95 -4.63 7.66
CA GLU A 67 -6.97 -4.32 6.61
C GLU A 67 -7.54 -3.34 5.57
N LEU A 68 -8.73 -3.61 5.04
CA LEU A 68 -9.34 -2.73 4.05
C LEU A 68 -9.79 -1.41 4.67
N ALA A 69 -10.40 -1.46 5.85
CA ALA A 69 -10.88 -0.27 6.55
C ALA A 69 -9.74 0.71 6.89
N VAL A 70 -8.56 0.21 7.24
CA VAL A 70 -7.37 1.05 7.49
C VAL A 70 -6.94 1.76 6.20
N VAL A 71 -6.95 1.07 5.07
CA VAL A 71 -6.59 1.67 3.76
C VAL A 71 -7.62 2.71 3.35
N GLU A 72 -8.91 2.39 3.45
CA GLU A 72 -10.00 3.34 3.14
C GLU A 72 -9.92 4.58 4.02
N ALA A 73 -9.75 4.41 5.34
CA ALA A 73 -9.62 5.53 6.27
C ALA A 73 -8.37 6.38 6.01
N TYR A 74 -7.27 5.79 5.53
CA TYR A 74 -6.10 6.57 5.10
C TYR A 74 -6.41 7.41 3.85
N LEU A 75 -7.07 6.81 2.84
CA LEU A 75 -7.44 7.50 1.60
C LEU A 75 -8.47 8.62 1.84
N ASP A 76 -9.40 8.42 2.76
CA ASP A 76 -10.43 9.39 3.13
C ASP A 76 -9.88 10.50 4.06
N GLY A 77 -8.63 10.38 4.53
CA GLY A 77 -7.99 11.32 5.45
C GLY A 77 -8.46 11.21 6.91
N ASP A 78 -9.14 10.12 7.26
CA ASP A 78 -9.54 9.79 8.63
C ASP A 78 -8.36 9.27 9.46
N ILE A 79 -7.37 8.67 8.81
CA ILE A 79 -6.10 8.24 9.38
C ILE A 79 -4.97 8.86 8.58
N ASP A 80 -3.87 9.17 9.25
CA ASP A 80 -2.61 9.54 8.62
C ASP A 80 -1.44 8.73 9.18
N ILE A 81 -0.37 8.65 8.40
CA ILE A 81 0.82 7.88 8.71
C ILE A 81 2.04 8.77 8.52
N ASP A 82 2.72 9.07 9.62
CA ASP A 82 4.01 9.76 9.63
C ASP A 82 5.14 8.73 9.72
N GLY A 83 6.03 8.74 8.73
CA GLY A 83 7.18 7.83 8.62
C GLY A 83 7.27 7.17 7.25
N ASP A 84 7.98 6.04 7.16
CA ASP A 84 8.13 5.30 5.91
C ASP A 84 6.88 4.43 5.65
N LEU A 85 6.10 4.82 4.63
CA LEU A 85 4.90 4.11 4.22
C LEU A 85 5.19 2.69 3.70
N VAL A 86 6.35 2.46 3.07
CA VAL A 86 6.76 1.12 2.63
C VAL A 86 6.97 0.23 3.86
N ARG A 87 7.57 0.76 4.92
CA ARG A 87 7.68 0.03 6.20
C ARG A 87 6.33 -0.16 6.88
N ALA A 88 5.41 0.79 6.78
CA ALA A 88 4.06 0.62 7.32
C ALA A 88 3.35 -0.63 6.74
N MET A 89 3.67 -1.01 5.49
CA MET A 89 3.15 -2.25 4.88
C MET A 89 3.62 -3.53 5.59
N GLU A 90 4.73 -3.50 6.34
CA GLU A 90 5.17 -4.62 7.19
C GLU A 90 4.18 -4.91 8.34
N LEU A 91 3.29 -3.97 8.68
CA LEU A 91 2.23 -4.16 9.68
C LEU A 91 1.04 -4.94 9.14
N ARG A 92 0.94 -5.15 7.82
CA ARG A 92 -0.17 -5.86 7.16
C ARG A 92 -0.51 -7.22 7.81
N PRO A 93 0.45 -8.09 8.19
CA PRO A 93 0.14 -9.38 8.85
C PRO A 93 -0.50 -9.22 10.23
N LEU A 94 -0.41 -8.04 10.83
CA LEU A 94 -1.00 -7.72 12.14
C LEU A 94 -2.46 -7.24 12.00
N LEU A 95 -2.85 -6.79 10.80
CA LEU A 95 -4.20 -6.38 10.50
C LEU A 95 -5.12 -7.60 10.34
N ARG A 96 -6.38 -7.42 10.68
CA ARG A 96 -7.42 -8.42 10.46
C ARG A 96 -7.76 -8.41 8.97
N GLY A 97 -7.45 -9.50 8.29
CA GLY A 97 -7.90 -9.68 6.93
C GLY A 97 -9.42 -9.84 6.90
N ASP A 98 -10.10 -9.04 6.10
CA ASP A 98 -11.55 -9.16 5.84
C ASP A 98 -11.88 -10.34 4.92
N GLY A 99 -10.92 -11.25 4.70
CA GLY A 99 -10.96 -12.31 3.70
C GLY A 99 -12.15 -13.26 3.82
N VAL A 100 -12.76 -13.42 5.00
CA VAL A 100 -14.00 -14.21 5.14
C VAL A 100 -15.21 -13.44 4.60
N ALA A 101 -15.37 -12.17 4.97
CA ALA A 101 -16.46 -11.33 4.48
C ALA A 101 -16.33 -11.08 2.96
N MET A 102 -15.12 -10.79 2.47
CA MET A 102 -14.82 -10.64 1.04
C MET A 102 -15.02 -11.95 0.26
N ARG A 103 -14.67 -13.11 0.82
CA ARG A 103 -14.91 -14.42 0.18
C ARG A 103 -16.39 -14.78 0.13
N VAL A 104 -17.14 -14.47 1.19
CA VAL A 104 -18.60 -14.61 1.18
C VAL A 104 -19.21 -13.67 0.14
N TRP A 105 -18.74 -12.42 0.08
CA TRP A 105 -19.20 -11.44 -0.90
C TRP A 105 -18.87 -11.85 -2.34
N SER A 106 -17.67 -12.36 -2.62
CA SER A 106 -17.28 -12.79 -3.97
C SER A 106 -18.03 -14.02 -4.47
N VAL A 107 -18.62 -14.81 -3.58
CA VAL A 107 -19.52 -15.93 -3.91
C VAL A 107 -20.96 -15.46 -4.08
N LEU A 108 -21.42 -14.51 -3.27
CA LEU A 108 -22.79 -14.00 -3.29
C LEU A 108 -23.02 -12.96 -4.41
N GLU A 109 -22.04 -12.11 -4.70
CA GLU A 109 -22.14 -11.06 -5.70
C GLU A 109 -22.51 -11.63 -7.09
N PRO A 110 -21.87 -12.68 -7.61
CA PRO A 110 -22.24 -13.23 -8.92
C PRO A 110 -23.62 -13.89 -8.93
N ALA A 111 -24.12 -14.34 -7.77
CA ALA A 111 -25.46 -14.92 -7.64
C ALA A 111 -26.54 -13.83 -7.60
N LEU A 112 -26.23 -12.65 -7.04
CA LEU A 112 -27.15 -11.52 -6.93
C LEU A 112 -27.12 -10.58 -8.14
N ARG A 113 -25.93 -10.36 -8.74
CA ARG A 113 -25.70 -9.42 -9.85
C ARG A 113 -25.41 -10.10 -11.18
N GLY A 114 -25.34 -11.44 -11.21
CA GLY A 114 -24.96 -12.23 -12.38
C GLY A 114 -23.44 -12.35 -12.54
N ARG A 115 -22.97 -13.36 -13.29
CA ARG A 115 -21.53 -13.50 -13.61
C ARG A 115 -21.06 -12.26 -14.38
N ILE A 116 -20.00 -11.63 -13.89
CA ILE A 116 -19.28 -10.56 -14.58
C ILE A 116 -18.79 -11.14 -15.91
N ARG A 117 -19.49 -10.87 -17.01
CA ARG A 117 -18.90 -11.00 -18.35
C ARG A 117 -17.89 -9.87 -18.45
N THR A 118 -16.66 -10.19 -18.85
CA THR A 118 -15.60 -9.21 -19.08
C THR A 118 -16.17 -8.08 -19.93
N ASN A 119 -16.39 -6.90 -19.33
CA ASN A 119 -16.90 -5.74 -20.06
C ASN A 119 -15.69 -5.03 -20.67
N PRO A 120 -15.47 -5.09 -21.99
CA PRO A 120 -14.33 -4.44 -22.62
C PRO A 120 -14.28 -2.92 -22.37
N GLN A 121 -15.42 -2.29 -22.07
CA GLN A 121 -15.48 -0.87 -21.70
C GLN A 121 -14.85 -0.59 -20.33
N VAL A 122 -14.97 -1.53 -19.37
CA VAL A 122 -14.37 -1.41 -18.02
C VAL A 122 -12.85 -1.57 -18.09
N VAL A 123 -12.36 -2.41 -19.01
CA VAL A 123 -10.91 -2.56 -19.26
C VAL A 123 -10.31 -1.22 -19.70
N ALA A 124 -10.94 -0.53 -20.65
CA ALA A 124 -10.49 0.78 -21.10
C ALA A 124 -10.46 1.81 -19.95
N THR A 125 -11.53 1.87 -19.13
CA THR A 125 -11.59 2.78 -17.97
C THR A 125 -10.52 2.48 -16.90
N HIS A 126 -10.09 1.22 -16.75
CA HIS A 126 -9.09 0.83 -15.77
C HIS A 126 -7.65 1.18 -16.19
N TYR A 127 -7.41 1.40 -17.49
CA TYR A 127 -6.12 1.90 -18.01
C TYR A 127 -6.12 3.42 -18.25
N ASP A 128 -7.28 4.07 -18.34
CA ASP A 128 -7.43 5.53 -18.43
C ASP A 128 -7.26 6.25 -17.06
N SER A 129 -6.57 5.64 -16.10
CA SER A 129 -6.39 6.19 -14.75
C SER A 129 -5.38 7.35 -14.73
N GLY A 130 -5.74 8.52 -15.27
CA GLY A 130 -5.12 9.82 -14.97
C GLY A 130 -3.60 9.96 -15.12
N ASN A 131 -2.92 9.04 -15.81
CA ASN A 131 -1.47 9.02 -16.04
C ASN A 131 -0.58 9.01 -14.79
N VAL A 132 -1.08 8.59 -13.62
CA VAL A 132 -0.25 8.52 -12.40
C VAL A 132 0.96 7.59 -12.56
N GLN A 133 0.84 6.60 -13.44
CA GLN A 133 1.90 5.67 -13.79
C GLN A 133 3.10 6.38 -14.44
N LEU A 134 2.89 7.51 -15.13
CA LEU A 134 3.98 8.30 -15.73
C LEU A 134 4.93 8.88 -14.68
N LEU A 135 4.53 8.97 -13.40
CA LEU A 135 5.40 9.42 -12.32
C LEU A 135 6.43 8.36 -11.88
N ALA A 136 6.27 7.11 -12.32
CA ALA A 136 7.06 5.96 -11.85
C ALA A 136 7.61 5.12 -13.01
N ILE A 137 7.64 5.70 -14.22
CA ILE A 137 8.08 5.07 -15.45
C ILE A 137 9.41 5.70 -15.88
N ASP A 138 10.28 4.91 -16.51
CA ASP A 138 11.53 5.40 -17.08
C ASP A 138 11.29 6.21 -18.36
N ASP A 139 12.11 7.24 -18.60
CA ASP A 139 11.90 8.15 -19.73
C ASP A 139 12.35 7.55 -21.09
N GLU A 140 13.10 6.44 -21.10
CA GLU A 140 13.72 5.89 -22.31
C GLU A 140 12.86 4.80 -22.99
N TYR A 141 12.28 3.90 -22.21
CA TYR A 141 11.55 2.70 -22.63
C TYR A 141 10.08 2.70 -22.18
N ALA A 142 9.68 3.63 -21.32
CA ALA A 142 8.33 3.74 -20.79
C ALA A 142 7.81 2.46 -20.09
N LEU A 143 8.65 1.80 -19.29
CA LEU A 143 8.34 0.52 -18.65
C LEU A 143 7.70 0.70 -17.25
N TYR A 144 6.41 0.39 -17.13
CA TYR A 144 5.73 0.23 -15.83
C TYR A 144 5.82 -1.21 -15.30
N THR A 145 7.05 -1.66 -15.05
CA THR A 145 7.38 -3.04 -14.64
C THR A 145 8.71 -3.03 -13.91
N PRO A 146 8.97 -3.97 -12.97
CA PRO A 146 10.24 -4.01 -12.26
C PRO A 146 11.45 -4.08 -13.20
N GLY A 147 12.45 -3.24 -12.93
CA GLY A 147 13.75 -3.25 -13.57
C GLY A 147 14.74 -4.22 -12.91
N VAL A 148 15.96 -4.27 -13.44
CA VAL A 148 17.06 -5.08 -12.92
C VAL A 148 18.17 -4.19 -12.39
N TYR A 149 18.22 -4.06 -11.07
CA TYR A 149 19.23 -3.28 -10.33
C TYR A 149 20.38 -4.19 -9.90
N GLU A 150 21.60 -3.72 -10.06
CA GLU A 150 22.85 -4.39 -9.65
C GLU A 150 23.52 -3.66 -8.48
N CYS A 151 23.23 -2.37 -8.29
CA CYS A 151 23.59 -1.59 -7.10
C CYS A 151 22.54 -0.50 -6.79
N ASP A 152 22.72 0.18 -5.66
CA ASP A 152 21.76 1.18 -5.13
C ASP A 152 21.79 2.49 -5.93
N GLU A 153 22.86 2.75 -6.68
CA GLU A 153 23.04 3.96 -7.49
C GLU A 153 22.48 3.88 -8.90
N ASP A 154 21.97 2.71 -9.29
CA ASP A 154 21.41 2.47 -10.63
C ASP A 154 20.19 3.36 -10.89
N THR A 155 20.15 4.00 -12.06
CA THR A 155 18.94 4.71 -12.49
C THR A 155 17.86 3.75 -12.93
N LEU A 156 16.63 4.26 -13.03
CA LEU A 156 15.49 3.51 -13.51
C LEU A 156 15.70 3.03 -14.96
N GLU A 157 16.30 3.87 -15.81
CA GLU A 157 16.62 3.60 -17.22
C GLU A 157 17.66 2.49 -17.35
N GLU A 158 18.70 2.51 -16.52
CA GLU A 158 19.73 1.47 -16.53
C GLU A 158 19.16 0.12 -16.10
N ALA A 159 18.30 0.13 -15.08
CA ALA A 159 17.58 -1.05 -14.65
C ALA A 159 16.60 -1.58 -15.73
N ALA A 160 15.92 -0.68 -16.44
CA ALA A 160 15.03 -1.00 -17.56
C ALA A 160 15.81 -1.62 -18.73
N ARG A 161 16.89 -0.99 -19.18
CA ARG A 161 17.77 -1.48 -20.25
C ARG A 161 18.31 -2.88 -19.93
N ARG A 162 18.85 -3.10 -18.72
CA ARG A 162 19.35 -4.42 -18.31
C ARG A 162 18.27 -5.49 -18.34
N LYS A 163 17.04 -5.16 -17.92
CA LYS A 163 15.91 -6.08 -18.01
C LYS A 163 15.67 -6.48 -19.46
N LEU A 164 15.60 -5.52 -20.38
CA LEU A 164 15.39 -5.77 -21.81
C LEU A 164 16.53 -6.61 -22.40
N GLU A 165 17.79 -6.26 -22.13
CA GLU A 165 18.95 -7.04 -22.56
C GLU A 165 18.89 -8.50 -22.10
N ARG A 166 18.50 -8.74 -20.83
CA ARG A 166 18.31 -10.10 -20.29
C ARG A 166 17.19 -10.84 -21.02
N VAL A 167 16.08 -10.18 -21.33
CA VAL A 167 14.97 -10.76 -22.10
C VAL A 167 15.44 -11.13 -23.51
N PHE A 168 16.06 -10.20 -24.24
CA PHE A 168 16.56 -10.44 -25.60
C PHE A 168 17.63 -11.54 -25.64
N ALA A 169 18.54 -11.56 -24.67
CA ALA A 169 19.54 -12.62 -24.53
C ALA A 169 18.89 -13.99 -24.27
N ALA A 170 17.84 -14.04 -23.44
CA ALA A 170 17.10 -15.28 -23.16
C ALA A 170 16.33 -15.78 -24.39
N LEU A 171 15.75 -14.88 -25.18
CA LEU A 171 15.03 -15.20 -26.41
C LEU A 171 15.96 -15.72 -27.53
N ARG A 172 17.26 -15.37 -27.49
CA ARG A 172 18.27 -15.78 -28.49
C ARG A 172 17.83 -15.49 -29.92
N LEU A 173 17.23 -14.31 -30.12
CA LEU A 173 16.70 -13.91 -31.42
C LEU A 173 17.81 -13.85 -32.47
N VAL A 174 17.48 -14.24 -33.70
CA VAL A 174 18.34 -14.08 -34.87
C VAL A 174 17.62 -13.24 -35.94
N PRO A 175 18.37 -12.56 -36.82
CA PRO A 175 17.76 -11.77 -37.89
C PRO A 175 16.75 -12.60 -38.71
N GLY A 176 15.57 -12.02 -38.96
CA GLY A 176 14.48 -12.65 -39.72
C GLY A 176 13.41 -13.33 -38.87
N TYR A 177 13.55 -13.39 -37.55
CA TYR A 177 12.50 -13.88 -36.66
C TYR A 177 11.37 -12.85 -36.51
N ALA A 178 10.14 -13.33 -36.39
CA ALA A 178 9.01 -12.53 -35.95
C ALA A 178 8.84 -12.66 -34.42
N LEU A 179 8.67 -11.53 -33.73
CA LEU A 179 8.44 -11.48 -32.29
C LEU A 179 7.00 -11.02 -32.03
N LEU A 180 6.29 -11.75 -31.16
CA LEU A 180 5.00 -11.34 -30.61
C LEU A 180 5.22 -10.93 -29.16
N ASP A 181 4.90 -9.66 -28.85
CA ASP A 181 4.87 -9.16 -27.48
C ASP A 181 3.41 -9.04 -27.01
N ILE A 182 3.05 -9.76 -25.96
CA ILE A 182 1.68 -9.81 -25.43
C ILE A 182 1.62 -8.88 -24.23
N GLY A 183 0.90 -7.76 -24.40
CA GLY A 183 0.84 -6.71 -23.38
C GLY A 183 2.05 -5.80 -23.44
N CYS A 184 2.40 -5.34 -24.65
CA CYS A 184 3.57 -4.51 -24.93
C CYS A 184 3.58 -3.12 -24.26
N GLY A 185 2.51 -2.76 -23.52
CA GLY A 185 2.39 -1.48 -22.85
C GLY A 185 2.57 -0.32 -23.83
N TRP A 186 3.62 0.48 -23.62
CA TRP A 186 3.99 1.62 -24.45
C TRP A 186 5.04 1.31 -25.52
N GLY A 187 5.45 0.05 -25.67
CA GLY A 187 6.31 -0.41 -26.76
C GLY A 187 7.81 -0.21 -26.57
N GLY A 188 8.28 -0.25 -25.32
CA GLY A 188 9.71 -0.28 -24.98
C GLY A 188 10.45 -1.55 -25.39
#